data_AF-A0A119VDJ2-F1
#
_entry.id   AF-A0A119VDJ2-F1
#
_cell.length_a   1.000
_cell.length_b   1.000
_cell.length_c   1.000
_cell.angle_alpha   90.00
_cell.angle_beta   90.00
_cell.angle_gamma   90.00
#
_symmetry.space_group_name_H-M   'P 1'
#
loop_
_entity.id
_entity.type
_entity.pdbx_description
1 polymer ?
#
loop_
_entity_poly.entity_id
_entity_poly.type
_entity_poly.pdbx_seq_one_letter_code
_entity_poly.pdbx_strand_id
1 'polypeptide(L)'
;MIATITRWRSRVFLSIPRKLKISFNLQDTTEVDFNGRGTAGHVSASDLRDDPERLPLGGLDAWMWARDPKGKQGKRDGVKRACAVKGYERITETATSLPQTRLVYVADREADMIALMVRAQQLDTPVDWPIRSPHDRALPEGARLWSAASEGKPIGEIAFTMGSRHGAKAREVRQHV
;
A
#
# COMPACT_ATOMS: atom_id res chain seq x y z
N MET A 1 22.42 -2.84 16.89
CA MET A 1 22.85 -3.51 15.64
C MET A 1 22.14 -2.79 14.51
N ILE A 2 22.88 -1.94 13.79
CA ILE A 2 22.38 -0.90 12.90
C ILE A 2 22.17 -1.53 11.52
N ALA A 3 20.91 -1.71 11.12
CA ALA A 3 20.56 -2.04 9.74
C ALA A 3 20.41 -0.71 8.96
N THR A 4 21.55 -0.23 8.50
CA THR A 4 21.80 0.71 7.42
C THR A 4 20.60 0.95 6.47
N ILE A 5 19.93 2.10 6.64
CA ILE A 5 18.90 2.66 5.74
C ILE A 5 19.46 3.13 4.39
N THR A 6 20.77 2.96 4.15
CA THR A 6 21.43 3.30 2.87
C THR A 6 20.94 2.45 1.68
N ARG A 7 20.10 1.42 1.88
CA ARG A 7 19.57 0.60 0.78
C ARG A 7 18.34 1.20 0.06
N TRP A 8 17.67 2.20 0.63
CA TRP A 8 16.46 2.77 0.02
C TRP A 8 16.74 3.70 -1.16
N ARG A 9 17.94 4.30 -1.25
CA ARG A 9 18.32 5.24 -2.33
C ARG A 9 18.81 4.58 -3.62
N SER A 10 19.09 3.27 -3.64
CA SER A 10 19.79 2.63 -4.78
C SER A 10 19.09 1.43 -5.41
N ARG A 11 17.87 1.07 -4.99
CA ARG A 11 17.16 -0.11 -5.55
C ARG A 11 15.77 0.15 -6.14
N VAL A 12 15.25 1.38 -6.07
CA VAL A 12 13.85 1.64 -6.43
C VAL A 12 13.61 1.77 -7.95
N PHE A 13 14.64 1.88 -8.80
CA PHE A 13 14.39 1.95 -10.26
C PHE A 13 15.42 1.30 -11.21
N LEU A 14 16.55 0.79 -10.74
CA LEU A 14 17.56 0.19 -11.63
C LEU A 14 17.76 -1.30 -11.32
N SER A 15 17.52 -2.13 -12.33
CA SER A 15 17.52 -3.61 -12.35
C SER A 15 16.17 -4.27 -12.08
N ILE A 16 15.13 -3.90 -12.84
CA ILE A 16 14.11 -4.88 -13.23
C ILE A 16 14.77 -5.76 -14.29
N PRO A 17 15.10 -7.04 -14.02
CA PRO A 17 15.50 -7.94 -15.10
C PRO A 17 14.34 -8.00 -16.09
N ARG A 18 14.61 -7.69 -17.36
CA ARG A 18 13.64 -7.60 -18.48
C ARG A 18 12.87 -8.90 -18.80
N LYS A 19 12.80 -9.88 -17.89
CA LYS A 19 12.21 -11.21 -18.09
C LYS A 19 11.13 -11.62 -17.07
N LEU A 20 10.91 -10.87 -15.99
CA LEU A 20 9.85 -11.18 -15.02
C LEU A 20 8.56 -10.44 -15.37
N LYS A 21 7.43 -11.15 -15.35
CA LYS A 21 6.10 -10.53 -15.42
C LYS A 21 5.89 -9.70 -14.15
N ILE A 22 5.21 -8.56 -14.24
CA ILE A 22 4.87 -7.74 -13.07
C ILE A 22 3.37 -7.79 -12.86
N SER A 23 2.95 -8.10 -11.64
CA SER A 23 1.54 -8.07 -11.25
C SER A 23 1.36 -7.25 -9.97
N PHE A 24 0.36 -6.37 -9.99
CA PHE A 24 0.00 -5.50 -8.88
C PHE A 24 -1.13 -6.11 -8.07
N ASN A 25 -0.95 -6.24 -6.76
CA ASN A 25 -1.99 -6.56 -5.81
C ASN A 25 -2.51 -5.25 -5.21
N LEU A 26 -3.72 -4.85 -5.59
CA LEU A 26 -4.38 -3.68 -5.02
C LEU A 26 -5.17 -4.11 -3.79
N GLN A 27 -4.80 -3.59 -2.61
CA GLN A 27 -5.58 -3.81 -1.39
C GLN A 27 -6.32 -2.54 -0.98
N ASP A 28 -7.61 -2.69 -0.66
CA ASP A 28 -8.40 -1.66 0.00
C ASP A 28 -9.33 -2.28 1.07
N THR A 29 -9.87 -1.45 1.96
CA THR A 29 -10.86 -1.84 2.97
C THR A 29 -12.15 -1.04 2.79
N THR A 30 -13.27 -1.74 2.66
CA THR A 30 -14.60 -1.13 2.57
C THR A 30 -15.53 -1.64 3.67
N GLU A 31 -16.53 -0.85 4.01
CA GLU A 31 -17.62 -1.24 4.91
C GLU A 31 -18.72 -1.93 4.12
N VAL A 32 -19.26 -3.02 4.66
CA VAL A 32 -20.39 -3.75 4.10
C VAL A 32 -21.54 -3.67 5.08
N ASP A 33 -22.64 -3.09 4.62
CA ASP A 33 -23.88 -2.93 5.39
C ASP A 33 -24.89 -4.01 5.01
N PHE A 34 -25.23 -4.87 5.96
CA PHE A 34 -26.27 -5.87 5.79
C PHE A 34 -27.62 -5.26 6.19
N ASN A 35 -28.16 -4.44 5.29
CA ASN A 35 -29.45 -3.79 5.46
C ASN A 35 -30.55 -4.84 5.71
N GLY A 36 -31.14 -4.78 6.91
CA GLY A 36 -32.19 -5.68 7.37
C GLY A 36 -31.96 -6.27 8.77
N ARG A 37 -30.72 -6.23 9.30
CA ARG A 37 -30.42 -6.80 10.65
C ARG A 37 -29.54 -5.92 11.56
N GLY A 38 -29.15 -4.72 11.12
CA GLY A 38 -28.33 -3.81 11.93
C GLY A 38 -26.89 -4.27 12.13
N THR A 39 -26.39 -5.17 11.27
CA THR A 39 -25.03 -5.70 11.32
C THR A 39 -24.18 -5.02 10.27
N ALA A 40 -23.12 -4.33 10.70
CA ALA A 40 -22.11 -3.75 9.81
C ALA A 40 -20.82 -4.58 9.86
N GLY A 41 -20.36 -5.01 8.70
CA GLY A 41 -19.09 -5.72 8.49
C GLY A 41 -18.06 -4.84 7.78
N HIS A 42 -16.81 -5.26 7.80
CA HIS A 42 -15.71 -4.66 7.04
C HIS A 42 -15.12 -5.76 6.19
N VAL A 43 -14.74 -5.42 4.96
CA VAL A 43 -14.09 -6.33 4.03
C VAL A 43 -12.84 -5.64 3.54
N SER A 44 -11.70 -6.29 3.69
CA SER A 44 -10.52 -5.95 2.91
C SER A 44 -10.37 -6.94 1.80
N ALA A 45 -10.42 -6.44 0.58
CA ALA A 45 -10.25 -7.22 -0.62
C ALA A 45 -8.90 -6.88 -1.23
N SER A 46 -8.30 -7.89 -1.88
CA SER A 46 -7.09 -7.72 -2.64
C SER A 46 -7.26 -8.32 -4.03
N ASP A 47 -6.94 -7.56 -5.07
CA ASP A 47 -7.13 -7.96 -6.47
C ASP A 47 -5.81 -7.87 -7.23
N LEU A 48 -5.55 -8.88 -8.08
CA LEU A 48 -4.37 -8.89 -8.94
C LEU A 48 -4.66 -8.22 -10.29
N ARG A 49 -3.67 -7.47 -10.78
CA ARG A 49 -3.67 -6.86 -12.11
C ARG A 49 -2.33 -7.02 -12.79
N ASP A 50 -2.34 -7.33 -14.09
CA ASP A 50 -1.11 -7.46 -14.87
C ASP A 50 -0.64 -6.12 -15.47
N ASP A 51 0.68 -5.97 -15.55
CA ASP A 51 1.33 -4.94 -16.37
C ASP A 51 1.60 -5.45 -17.80
N PRO A 52 1.49 -4.64 -18.86
CA PRO A 52 1.03 -3.23 -18.91
C PRO A 52 -0.48 -3.08 -19.17
N GLU A 53 -1.18 -4.18 -19.46
CA GLU A 53 -2.58 -4.16 -19.93
C GLU A 53 -3.58 -3.83 -18.82
N ARG A 54 -3.14 -3.80 -17.55
CA ARG A 54 -3.96 -3.53 -16.34
C ARG A 54 -5.17 -4.44 -16.23
N LEU A 55 -5.09 -5.62 -16.85
CA LEU A 55 -6.15 -6.62 -16.86
C LEU A 55 -6.40 -7.11 -15.44
N PRO A 56 -7.65 -7.09 -14.97
CA PRO A 56 -7.98 -7.71 -13.70
C PRO A 56 -7.81 -9.23 -13.82
N LEU A 57 -6.89 -9.79 -13.06
CA LEU A 57 -6.68 -11.24 -12.97
C LEU A 57 -7.63 -11.91 -11.97
N GLY A 58 -8.29 -11.11 -11.13
CA GLY A 58 -9.26 -11.56 -10.14
C GLY A 58 -8.83 -11.26 -8.70
N GLY A 59 -9.74 -11.57 -7.78
CA GLY A 59 -9.50 -11.45 -6.35
C GLY A 59 -8.52 -12.52 -5.85
N LEU A 60 -7.53 -12.09 -5.09
CA LEU A 60 -6.54 -12.95 -4.46
C LEU A 60 -6.98 -13.39 -3.05
N ASP A 61 -7.44 -12.44 -2.25
CA ASP A 61 -7.89 -12.68 -0.89
C ASP A 61 -8.96 -11.66 -0.49
N ALA A 62 -9.87 -12.08 0.38
CA ALA A 62 -10.88 -11.23 0.98
C ALA A 62 -11.05 -11.58 2.45
N TRP A 63 -10.68 -10.66 3.33
CA TRP A 63 -10.84 -10.82 4.76
C TRP A 63 -12.02 -9.99 5.28
N MET A 64 -13.00 -10.68 5.85
CA MET A 64 -14.18 -10.06 6.46
C MET A 64 -14.11 -10.10 7.99
N TRP A 65 -14.52 -9.02 8.65
CA TRP A 65 -14.68 -8.98 10.10
C TRP A 65 -15.80 -8.02 10.51
N ALA A 66 -16.36 -8.24 11.71
CA ALA A 66 -17.25 -7.28 12.35
C ALA A 66 -16.47 -6.47 13.39
N ARG A 67 -16.87 -5.23 13.64
CA ARG A 67 -16.30 -4.44 14.74
C ARG A 67 -16.95 -4.85 16.06
N ASP A 68 -16.17 -4.87 17.13
CA ASP A 68 -16.73 -5.00 18.46
C ASP A 68 -17.72 -3.86 18.76
N PRO A 69 -18.76 -4.12 19.58
CA PRO A 69 -19.62 -3.08 20.09
C PRO A 69 -18.80 -1.97 20.75
N LYS A 70 -19.27 -0.72 20.65
CA LYS A 70 -18.64 0.38 21.40
C LYS A 70 -18.73 0.07 22.90
N GLY A 71 -17.60 0.11 23.61
CA GLY A 71 -17.58 -0.01 25.06
C GLY A 71 -18.24 1.19 25.75
N LYS A 72 -18.40 1.14 27.08
CA LYS A 72 -19.06 2.19 27.90
C LYS A 72 -18.50 3.60 27.72
N GLN A 73 -17.25 3.74 27.27
CA GLN A 73 -16.59 5.03 26.99
C GLN A 73 -16.61 5.44 25.50
N GLY A 74 -17.38 4.75 24.66
CA GLY A 74 -17.47 5.03 23.22
C GLY A 74 -16.23 4.62 22.41
N LYS A 75 -15.20 4.06 23.05
CA LYS A 75 -14.03 3.48 22.38
C LYS A 75 -14.37 2.07 21.87
N ARG A 76 -13.84 1.77 20.69
CA ARG A 76 -13.87 0.44 20.08
C ARG A 76 -12.47 -0.13 20.22
N ASP A 77 -12.34 -1.29 20.85
CA ASP A 77 -11.13 -2.10 20.73
C ASP A 77 -11.24 -2.87 19.41
N GLY A 78 -10.22 -2.86 18.54
CA GLY A 78 -10.13 -3.88 17.49
C GLY A 78 -9.84 -3.49 16.02
N VAL A 79 -8.92 -4.29 15.46
CA VAL A 79 -8.74 -4.83 14.09
C VAL A 79 -8.45 -3.91 12.90
N LYS A 80 -8.83 -2.62 12.92
CA LYS A 80 -8.66 -1.74 11.71
C LYS A 80 -7.25 -1.74 11.10
N ARG A 81 -6.22 -1.98 11.91
CA ARG A 81 -4.81 -1.90 11.51
C ARG A 81 -4.17 -3.25 11.19
N ALA A 82 -4.78 -4.39 11.54
CA ALA A 82 -4.16 -5.70 11.29
C ALA A 82 -4.31 -6.16 9.82
N CYS A 83 -5.23 -5.55 9.06
CA CYS A 83 -5.61 -6.05 7.75
C CYS A 83 -4.53 -5.88 6.67
N ALA A 84 -3.84 -4.73 6.66
CA ALA A 84 -2.74 -4.51 5.73
C ALA A 84 -1.56 -5.47 5.96
N VAL A 85 -1.28 -5.80 7.23
CA VAL A 85 -0.24 -6.79 7.57
C VAL A 85 -0.61 -8.17 7.02
N LYS A 86 -1.85 -8.62 7.24
CA LYS A 86 -2.30 -9.92 6.70
C LYS A 86 -2.35 -9.96 5.18
N GLY A 87 -2.76 -8.86 4.54
CA GLY A 87 -2.72 -8.75 3.07
C GLY A 87 -1.29 -8.93 2.54
N TYR A 88 -0.33 -8.26 3.17
CA TYR A 88 1.09 -8.40 2.81
C TYR A 88 1.62 -9.84 3.03
N GLU A 89 1.19 -10.52 4.09
CA GLU A 89 1.54 -11.93 4.32
C GLU A 89 0.99 -12.84 3.21
N ARG A 90 -0.27 -12.65 2.80
CA ARG A 90 -0.92 -13.47 1.75
C ARG A 90 -0.25 -13.32 0.39
N ILE A 91 0.06 -12.09 -0.01
CA ILE A 91 0.77 -11.87 -1.28
C ILE A 91 2.20 -12.42 -1.21
N THR A 92 2.84 -12.36 -0.05
CA THR A 92 4.16 -12.96 0.18
C THR A 92 4.11 -14.48 0.04
N GLU A 93 3.12 -15.14 0.63
CA GLU A 93 2.87 -16.58 0.45
C GLU A 93 2.67 -16.90 -1.04
N THR A 94 1.88 -16.08 -1.75
CA THR A 94 1.64 -16.24 -3.20
C THR A 94 2.91 -16.04 -4.03
N ALA A 95 3.82 -15.15 -3.63
CA ALA A 95 5.07 -14.93 -4.36
C ALA A 95 5.93 -16.21 -4.44
N THR A 96 5.84 -17.09 -3.45
CA THR A 96 6.59 -18.36 -3.43
C THR A 96 6.16 -19.33 -4.54
N SER A 97 4.89 -19.27 -4.97
CA SER A 97 4.36 -20.11 -6.06
C SER A 97 4.53 -19.48 -7.44
N LEU A 98 4.95 -18.22 -7.52
CA LEU A 98 5.12 -17.45 -8.76
C LEU A 98 6.54 -16.92 -8.93
N PRO A 99 7.57 -17.77 -8.99
CA PRO A 99 8.98 -17.33 -9.04
C PRO A 99 9.35 -16.55 -10.31
N GLN A 100 8.50 -16.61 -11.34
CA GLN A 100 8.66 -15.89 -12.61
C GLN A 100 7.86 -14.57 -12.67
N THR A 101 7.15 -14.23 -11.59
CA THR A 101 6.35 -13.02 -11.49
C THR A 101 6.83 -12.18 -10.31
N ARG A 102 7.15 -10.92 -10.57
CA ARG A 102 7.39 -9.93 -9.55
C ARG A 102 6.06 -9.38 -9.08
N LEU A 103 5.67 -9.72 -7.86
CA LEU A 103 4.46 -9.19 -7.24
C LEU A 103 4.75 -7.83 -6.58
N VAL A 104 3.79 -6.92 -6.68
CA VAL A 104 3.85 -5.58 -6.09
C VAL A 104 2.58 -5.33 -5.28
N TYR A 105 2.72 -5.20 -3.97
CA TYR A 105 1.64 -4.90 -3.04
C TYR A 105 1.38 -3.39 -2.97
N VAL A 106 0.24 -2.96 -3.48
CA VAL A 106 -0.14 -1.55 -3.53
C VAL A 106 -1.27 -1.31 -2.54
N ALA A 107 -1.03 -0.39 -1.61
CA ALA A 107 -2.04 0.00 -0.64
C ALA A 107 -2.03 1.52 -0.42
N ASP A 108 -3.16 2.02 0.04
CA ASP A 108 -3.37 3.45 0.23
C ASP A 108 -2.71 3.98 1.52
N ARG A 109 -3.06 5.22 1.92
CA ARG A 109 -2.47 5.86 3.10
C ARG A 109 -2.83 5.19 4.43
N GLU A 110 -3.91 4.41 4.49
CA GLU A 110 -4.28 3.69 5.72
C GLU A 110 -3.31 2.55 6.02
N ALA A 111 -2.60 2.06 5.01
CA ALA A 111 -1.57 1.03 5.15
C ALA A 111 -0.19 1.56 5.59
N ASP A 112 0.02 2.87 5.74
CA ASP A 112 1.28 3.43 6.25
C ASP A 112 1.42 3.22 7.76
N MET A 113 1.76 1.98 8.13
CA MET A 113 1.94 1.55 9.50
C MET A 113 3.30 0.90 9.70
N ILE A 114 3.95 1.23 10.83
CA ILE A 114 5.22 0.62 11.23
C ILE A 114 5.12 -0.90 11.32
N ALA A 115 3.97 -1.43 11.75
CA ALA A 115 3.75 -2.87 11.84
C ALA A 115 3.92 -3.59 10.49
N LEU A 116 3.47 -2.98 9.39
CA LEU A 116 3.64 -3.54 8.05
C LEU A 116 5.11 -3.47 7.62
N MET A 117 5.79 -2.35 7.85
CA MET A 117 7.21 -2.20 7.53
C MET A 117 8.08 -3.20 8.30
N VAL A 118 7.82 -3.38 9.59
CA VAL A 118 8.49 -4.39 10.43
C VAL A 118 8.20 -5.79 9.91
N ARG A 119 6.95 -6.09 9.54
CA ARG A 119 6.60 -7.40 9.00
C ARG A 119 7.28 -7.68 7.67
N ALA A 120 7.31 -6.71 6.75
CA ALA A 120 8.04 -6.82 5.50
C ALA A 120 9.52 -7.08 5.72
N GLN A 121 10.14 -6.43 6.71
CA GLN A 121 11.52 -6.71 7.08
C GLN A 121 11.72 -8.12 7.67
N GLN A 122 10.81 -8.59 8.53
CA GLN A 122 10.85 -9.94 9.10
C GLN A 122 10.75 -11.04 8.05
N LEU A 123 10.05 -10.76 6.94
CA LEU A 123 9.87 -11.69 5.81
C LEU A 123 10.97 -11.54 4.74
N ASP A 124 11.98 -10.69 4.96
CA ASP A 124 13.04 -10.34 3.99
C ASP A 124 12.53 -9.65 2.70
N THR A 125 11.38 -8.98 2.77
CA THR A 125 10.78 -8.18 1.69
C THR A 125 10.70 -8.92 0.34
N PRO A 126 9.94 -10.03 0.26
CA PRO A 126 9.85 -10.85 -0.95
C PRO A 126 8.93 -10.21 -2.02
N VAL A 127 8.10 -9.25 -1.62
CA VAL A 127 7.15 -8.50 -2.45
C VAL A 127 7.42 -7.01 -2.24
N ASP A 128 7.47 -6.22 -3.31
CA ASP A 128 7.57 -4.76 -3.21
C ASP A 128 6.28 -4.16 -2.65
N TRP A 129 6.37 -3.09 -1.86
CA TRP A 129 5.20 -2.52 -1.17
C TRP A 129 5.13 -1.00 -1.30
N PRO A 130 4.83 -0.43 -2.48
CA PRO A 130 4.55 1.00 -2.59
C PRO A 130 3.30 1.37 -1.79
N ILE A 131 3.50 2.17 -0.74
CA ILE A 131 2.44 2.67 0.14
C ILE A 131 2.51 4.19 0.18
N ARG A 132 1.36 4.85 0.06
CA ARG A 132 1.28 6.31 0.18
C ARG A 132 1.50 6.72 1.63
N SER A 133 2.54 7.49 1.92
CA SER A 133 2.76 7.97 3.31
C SER A 133 1.94 9.24 3.64
N PRO A 134 1.04 9.21 4.65
CA PRO A 134 0.46 10.41 5.23
C PRO A 134 1.31 11.00 6.37
N HIS A 135 2.38 10.34 6.79
CA HIS A 135 3.19 10.73 7.94
C HIS A 135 4.57 11.23 7.51
N ASP A 136 4.86 12.48 7.84
CA ASP A 136 6.25 12.94 7.80
C ASP A 136 6.99 12.29 8.99
N ARG A 137 7.81 11.28 8.72
CA ARG A 137 8.51 10.50 9.75
C ARG A 137 9.91 11.07 9.99
N ALA A 138 10.43 10.93 11.20
CA ALA A 138 11.84 11.20 11.46
C ALA A 138 12.68 10.03 10.93
N LEU A 139 13.73 10.34 10.18
CA LEU A 139 14.71 9.39 9.69
C LEU A 139 15.86 9.25 10.71
N PRO A 140 16.58 8.12 10.75
CA PRO A 140 17.69 7.92 11.69
C PRO A 140 18.80 8.98 11.60
N GLU A 141 18.98 9.57 10.42
CA GLU A 141 19.96 10.63 10.15
C GLU A 141 19.49 12.01 10.64
N GLY A 142 18.32 12.11 11.27
CA GLY A 142 17.76 13.34 11.85
C GLY A 142 16.90 14.15 10.89
N ALA A 143 16.92 13.83 9.59
CA ALA A 143 16.05 14.46 8.59
C ALA A 143 14.58 14.00 8.70
N ARG A 144 13.69 14.72 8.03
CA ARG A 144 12.27 14.38 7.90
C ARG A 144 12.00 13.69 6.57
N LEU A 145 11.07 12.74 6.55
CA LEU A 145 10.79 11.91 5.37
C LEU A 145 10.51 12.78 4.14
N TRP A 146 9.63 13.77 4.26
CA TRP A 146 9.27 14.60 3.10
C TRP A 146 10.42 15.49 2.65
N SER A 147 11.19 16.07 3.58
CA SER A 147 12.35 16.88 3.21
C SER A 147 13.40 16.03 2.49
N ALA A 148 13.66 14.82 2.99
CA ALA A 148 14.64 13.90 2.39
C ALA A 148 14.16 13.32 1.05
N ALA A 149 12.86 13.06 0.89
CA ALA A 149 12.28 12.55 -0.35
C ALA A 149 12.20 13.61 -1.46
N SER A 150 12.05 14.88 -1.09
CA SER A 150 12.06 16.02 -2.03
C SER A 150 13.46 16.64 -2.21
N GLU A 151 14.48 16.08 -1.57
CA GLU A 151 15.85 16.53 -1.71
C GLU A 151 16.46 15.99 -3.02
N GLY A 152 16.89 16.92 -3.88
CA GLY A 152 17.59 16.60 -5.12
C GLY A 152 17.03 17.35 -6.31
N LYS A 153 17.68 17.18 -7.46
CA LYS A 153 17.16 17.68 -8.74
C LYS A 153 16.07 16.72 -9.22
N PRO A 154 14.88 17.22 -9.62
CA PRO A 154 13.87 16.40 -10.28
C PRO A 154 14.47 15.64 -11.47
N ILE A 155 14.13 14.36 -11.58
CA ILE A 155 14.48 13.50 -12.71
C ILE A 155 13.49 13.66 -13.87
N GLY A 156 12.32 14.25 -13.64
CA GLY A 156 11.35 14.57 -14.68
C GLY A 156 10.13 15.34 -14.20
N GLU A 157 9.12 15.42 -15.08
CA GLU A 157 7.82 16.02 -14.81
C GLU A 157 6.72 15.09 -15.35
N ILE A 158 5.62 15.00 -14.60
CA ILE A 158 4.39 14.37 -15.04
C ILE A 158 3.30 15.45 -15.05
N ALA A 159 2.59 15.54 -16.17
CA ALA A 159 1.44 16.42 -16.34
C ALA A 159 0.17 15.59 -16.62
N PHE A 160 -0.92 15.91 -15.93
CA PHE A 160 -2.22 15.27 -16.17
C PHE A 160 -3.37 16.18 -15.77
N THR A 161 -4.54 15.93 -16.37
CA THR A 161 -5.77 16.65 -16.03
C THR A 161 -6.46 15.97 -14.86
N MET A 162 -6.66 16.70 -13.77
CA MET A 162 -7.54 16.27 -12.69
C MET A 162 -8.97 16.73 -13.01
N GLY A 163 -9.89 15.78 -13.16
CA GLY A 163 -11.30 16.06 -13.38
C GLY A 163 -11.94 16.89 -12.25
N SER A 164 -13.07 17.52 -12.55
CA SER A 164 -13.84 18.25 -11.53
C SER A 164 -14.41 17.29 -10.48
N ARG A 165 -14.52 17.77 -9.25
CA ARG A 165 -15.18 17.06 -8.13
C ARG A 165 -15.95 18.05 -7.28
N HIS A 166 -16.79 17.57 -6.36
CA HIS A 166 -17.56 18.44 -5.48
C HIS A 166 -16.65 19.46 -4.77
N GLY A 167 -16.90 20.76 -5.01
CA GLY A 167 -16.11 21.86 -4.47
C GLY A 167 -14.75 22.15 -5.14
N ALA A 168 -14.41 21.50 -6.25
CA ALA A 168 -13.16 21.76 -6.98
C ALA A 168 -13.33 21.67 -8.51
N LYS A 169 -12.92 22.74 -9.21
CA LYS A 169 -12.90 22.77 -10.68
C LYS A 169 -11.82 21.83 -11.23
N ALA A 170 -12.04 21.36 -12.46
CA ALA A 170 -11.02 20.64 -13.20
C ALA A 170 -9.78 21.52 -13.36
N ARG A 171 -8.60 20.91 -13.28
CA ARG A 171 -7.33 21.62 -13.39
C ARG A 171 -6.25 20.73 -13.97
N GLU A 172 -5.30 21.35 -14.65
CA GLU A 172 -4.04 20.70 -15.01
C GLU A 172 -3.16 20.59 -13.75
N VAL A 173 -2.55 19.43 -13.57
CA VAL A 173 -1.59 19.15 -12.50
C VAL A 173 -0.27 18.88 -13.15
N ARG A 174 0.77 19.56 -12.66
CA ARG A 174 2.16 19.26 -12.98
C ARG A 174 2.87 18.88 -11.70
N GLN A 175 3.58 17.76 -11.74
CA GLN A 175 4.32 17.25 -10.61
C GLN A 175 5.73 16.89 -11.06
N HIS A 176 6.72 17.44 -10.36
CA HIS A 176 8.10 17.02 -10.49
C HIS A 176 8.28 15.63 -9.86
N VAL A 177 9.02 14.77 -10.54
CA VAL A 177 9.43 13.43 -10.09
C VAL A 177 10.92 13.34 -9.99
#